data_AF-A0A6J5F6X8-F1
#
_entry.id   AF-A0A6J5F6X8-F1
#
_cell.length_a   1.000
_cell.length_b   1.000
_cell.length_c   1.000
_cell.angle_alpha   90.00
_cell.angle_beta   90.00
_cell.angle_gamma   90.00
#
_symmetry.space_group_name_H-M   'P 1'
#
loop_
_entity.id
_entity.type
_entity.pdbx_description
1 polymer ?
#
loop_
_entity_poly.entity_id
_entity_poly.type
_entity_poly.pdbx_seq_one_letter_code
_entity_poly.pdbx_strand_id
1 'polypeptide(L)' 'MTQATTQPGGDVHHPSQPRHNDNQKSKMPERHDQGRKQAPSDKPGKKPGEGETPVG' A
#
# COMPACT_ATOMS: atom_id res chain seq x y z
N MET A 1 -2.56 20.80 -26.37
CA MET A 1 -1.86 19.78 -25.57
C MET A 1 -0.82 20.50 -24.73
N THR A 2 -1.03 20.66 -23.43
CA THR A 2 -0.11 21.36 -22.52
C THR A 2 0.95 20.38 -22.02
N GLN A 3 2.20 20.58 -22.43
CA GLN A 3 3.34 19.82 -21.90
C GLN A 3 3.61 20.26 -20.47
N ALA A 4 3.61 19.31 -19.54
CA ALA A 4 3.97 19.55 -18.14
C ALA A 4 5.49 19.69 -18.01
N THR A 5 5.94 20.89 -17.69
CA THR A 5 7.34 21.21 -17.37
C THR A 5 7.77 20.43 -16.12
N THR A 6 8.59 19.39 -16.29
CA THR A 6 9.25 18.72 -15.16
C THR A 6 10.46 19.56 -14.74
N GLN A 7 10.34 20.30 -13.64
CA GLN A 7 11.49 20.92 -12.98
C GLN A 7 12.12 19.90 -12.02
N PRO A 8 13.42 19.56 -12.15
CA PRO A 8 14.10 18.73 -11.18
C PRO A 8 14.63 19.63 -10.04
N GLY A 9 14.01 19.54 -8.86
CA GLY A 9 14.52 20.17 -7.63
C GLY A 9 13.43 20.90 -6.85
N GLY A 10 12.85 20.22 -5.86
CA GLY A 10 12.12 20.91 -4.80
C GLY A 10 13.09 21.77 -3.96
N ASP A 11 12.56 22.81 -3.33
CA ASP A 11 13.27 23.61 -2.33
C ASP A 11 13.96 22.70 -1.30
N VAL A 12 15.16 23.06 -0.84
CA VAL A 12 15.92 22.27 0.16
C VAL A 12 15.11 22.08 1.45
N HIS A 13 14.23 23.04 1.76
CA HIS A 13 13.32 22.96 2.90
C HIS A 13 12.07 22.10 2.64
N HIS A 14 11.69 21.89 1.38
CA HIS A 14 10.54 21.10 0.97
C HIS A 14 10.91 20.26 -0.25
N PRO A 15 11.70 19.19 -0.06
CA PRO A 15 12.11 18.35 -1.16
C PRO A 15 10.87 17.80 -1.86
N SER A 16 10.92 17.79 -3.19
CA SER A 16 9.86 17.22 -4.00
C SER A 16 9.68 15.75 -3.63
N GLN A 17 8.43 15.33 -3.45
CA GLN A 17 8.11 13.94 -3.15
C GLN A 17 8.64 13.02 -4.28
N PRO A 18 9.19 11.84 -3.94
CA PRO A 18 9.62 10.88 -4.94
C PRO A 18 8.47 10.53 -5.89
N ARG A 19 8.75 10.55 -7.20
CA ARG A 19 7.77 10.08 -8.20
C ARG A 19 7.99 8.59 -8.42
N HIS A 20 7.03 7.78 -8.00
CA HIS A 20 7.01 6.35 -8.29
C HIS A 20 6.45 6.09 -9.70
N ASN A 21 6.97 5.07 -10.38
CA ASN A 21 6.54 4.69 -11.72
C ASN A 21 5.84 3.34 -11.67
N ASP A 22 4.54 3.35 -11.41
CA ASP A 22 3.71 2.14 -11.25
C ASP A 22 3.20 1.61 -12.61
N ASN A 23 4.12 1.50 -13.57
CA ASN A 23 3.82 0.90 -14.86
C ASN A 23 3.82 -0.64 -14.80
N GLN A 24 3.56 -1.31 -15.93
CA GLN A 24 3.53 -2.78 -16.01
C GLN A 24 4.82 -3.46 -15.55
N LYS A 25 5.97 -2.79 -15.61
CA LYS A 25 7.27 -3.29 -15.13
C LYS A 25 7.43 -3.17 -13.60
N SER A 26 6.62 -2.35 -12.95
CA SER A 26 6.56 -2.22 -11.48
C SER A 26 5.56 -3.21 -10.86
N LYS A 27 4.67 -3.79 -11.67
CA LYS A 27 3.70 -4.77 -11.18
C LYS A 27 4.44 -5.97 -10.58
N MET A 28 4.18 -6.25 -9.30
CA MET A 28 4.69 -7.47 -8.68
C MET A 28 4.17 -8.70 -9.43
N PRO A 29 4.99 -9.76 -9.55
CA PRO A 29 4.54 -11.03 -10.14
C PRO A 29 3.30 -11.57 -9.45
N GLU A 30 2.52 -12.38 -10.17
CA GLU A 30 1.37 -13.07 -9.59
C GLU A 30 1.85 -13.94 -8.43
N ARG A 31 1.26 -13.74 -7.26
CA ARG A 31 1.58 -14.50 -6.06
C ARG A 31 0.41 -15.41 -5.72
N HIS A 32 0.62 -16.72 -5.76
CA HIS A 32 -0.35 -17.71 -5.27
C HIS A 32 -0.39 -17.72 -3.72
N ASP A 33 -0.77 -16.58 -3.13
CA ASP A 33 -0.85 -16.42 -1.68
C ASP A 33 -2.16 -17.02 -1.10
N GLN A 34 -3.14 -17.35 -1.95
CA GLN A 34 -4.47 -17.83 -1.52
C GLN A 34 -4.43 -19.11 -0.66
N GLY A 35 -3.48 -20.02 -0.93
CA GLY A 35 -3.30 -21.26 -0.16
C GLY A 35 -2.20 -21.18 0.89
N ARG A 36 -1.54 -20.02 1.08
CA ARG A 36 -0.46 -19.89 2.05
C ARG A 36 -1.02 -19.87 3.46
N LYS A 37 -0.30 -20.50 4.39
CA LYS A 37 -0.57 -20.40 5.82
C LYS A 37 -0.26 -18.97 6.26
N GLN A 38 -1.25 -18.09 6.13
CA GLN A 38 -1.19 -16.73 6.64
C GLN A 38 -1.23 -16.73 8.16
N ALA A 39 -0.36 -15.95 8.79
CA ALA A 39 -0.36 -15.80 10.23
C ALA A 39 -1.64 -15.09 10.69
N PRO A 40 -2.08 -15.27 11.95
CA PRO A 40 -3.22 -14.54 12.49
C PRO A 40 -3.06 -13.01 12.41
N SER A 41 -1.83 -12.50 12.36
CA SER A 41 -1.53 -11.08 12.12
C SER A 41 -1.83 -10.62 10.69
N ASP A 42 -1.74 -11.52 9.71
CA ASP A 42 -1.99 -11.22 8.29
C ASP A 42 -3.49 -11.19 7.98
N LYS A 43 -4.30 -11.73 8.89
CA LYS A 43 -5.75 -11.60 8.93
C LYS A 43 -6.09 -10.61 10.05
N PRO A 44 -5.90 -9.29 9.82
CA PRO A 44 -6.29 -8.29 10.81
C PRO A 44 -7.72 -8.60 11.25
N GLY A 45 -7.91 -8.66 12.58
CA GLY A 45 -9.01 -9.32 13.24
C GLY A 45 -10.40 -8.95 12.69
N LYS A 46 -11.36 -9.82 12.99
CA LYS A 46 -12.76 -9.59 12.64
C LYS A 46 -13.23 -8.22 13.13
N LYS A 47 -14.23 -7.66 12.44
CA LYS A 47 -14.86 -6.38 12.79
C LYS A 47 -15.13 -6.32 14.31
N PRO A 48 -15.02 -5.14 14.94
CA PRO A 48 -15.41 -4.96 16.34
C PRO A 48 -16.77 -5.62 16.58
N GLY A 49 -16.86 -6.49 17.59
CA GLY A 49 -18.04 -7.29 17.92
C GLY A 49 -18.08 -8.75 17.44
N GLU A 50 -17.27 -9.20 16.47
CA GLU A 50 -17.19 -10.63 16.12
C GLU A 50 -16.10 -11.36 16.93
N GLY A 51 -16.48 -11.91 18.09
CA GLY A 51 -15.59 -12.69 18.96
C GLY A 51 -15.35 -12.08 20.35
N GLU A 52 -15.98 -10.94 20.65
CA GLU A 52 -16.00 -10.39 21.99
C GLU A 52 -16.86 -11.28 22.89
N THR A 53 -16.30 -11.74 24.01
CA THR A 53 -17.08 -12.45 25.03
C THR A 53 -18.12 -11.49 25.62
N PRO A 54 -19.39 -11.86 25.71
CA PRO A 54 -20.40 -10.98 26.30
C PRO A 54 -20.02 -10.65 27.73
N VAL A 55 -19.95 -9.36 28.05
CA VAL A 55 -19.84 -8.90 29.43
C VAL A 55 -21.22 -9.03 30.06
N GLY A 56 -21.32 -9.94 31.05
CA GLY A 56 -22.51 -10.16 31.87
C GLY A 56 -22.39 -9.47 33.21
#